data_AF-A0A4Y9ZWY6-F1
#
_entry.id   AF-A0A4Y9ZWY6-F1
#
_cell.length_a   1.000
_cell.length_b   1.000
_cell.length_c   1.000
_cell.angle_alpha   90.00
_cell.angle_beta   90.00
_cell.angle_gamma   90.00
#
_symmetry.space_group_name_H-M   'P 1'
#
loop_
_entity.id
_entity.type
_entity.pdbx_description
1 polymer ?
#
loop_
_entity_poly.entity_id
_entity_poly.type
_entity_poly.pdbx_seq_one_letter_code
_entity_poly.pdbx_strand_id
1 'polypeptide(L)'
;MSTQFIGFSVGGIARRFLVAPPSMIWPGTLVSCALFNTLHSQTYFGSGLHSGMSRERFFLYAFLAAMIWYVVPGYLFQALSVFSWVCWIVPENKVVNQLFGYRSGMGYSLLTFDWNQIAFIGSPLATPWWAEANIFASFVFFYWILTPLLYYTNVWYGSYLPISSRNAFDNTGQPYNLSRILNTDTTLNTTAYNLYSPLFLSYDIRSLAYVPG
;
A
#
# COMPACT_ATOMS: atom_id res chain seq x y z
N MET A 1 -7.70 -13.30 -19.36
CA MET A 1 -9.07 -13.86 -19.24
C MET A 1 -9.09 -15.20 -18.52
N SER A 2 -8.24 -16.17 -18.87
CA SER A 2 -8.21 -17.50 -18.21
C SER A 2 -7.95 -17.45 -16.69
N THR A 3 -7.04 -16.59 -16.23
CA THR A 3 -6.71 -16.46 -14.79
C THR A 3 -7.88 -15.94 -13.95
N GLN A 4 -8.73 -15.08 -14.50
CA GLN A 4 -9.90 -14.55 -13.79
C GLN A 4 -10.99 -15.62 -13.67
N PHE A 5 -11.21 -16.44 -14.70
CA PHE A 5 -12.15 -17.56 -14.63
C PHE A 5 -11.71 -18.65 -13.65
N ILE A 6 -10.40 -18.92 -13.56
CA ILE A 6 -9.86 -19.81 -12.54
C ILE A 6 -10.14 -19.23 -11.14
N GLY A 7 -9.92 -17.93 -10.94
CA GLY A 7 -10.25 -17.24 -9.70
C GLY A 7 -11.73 -17.34 -9.31
N PHE A 8 -12.65 -17.12 -10.25
CA PHE A 8 -14.09 -17.26 -10.01
C PHE A 8 -14.51 -18.70 -9.72
N SER A 9 -13.91 -19.68 -10.42
CA SER A 9 -14.17 -21.11 -10.18
C SER A 9 -13.76 -21.54 -8.78
N VAL A 10 -12.57 -21.12 -8.33
CA VAL A 10 -12.07 -21.39 -6.97
C VAL A 10 -12.92 -20.65 -5.93
N GLY A 11 -13.30 -19.40 -6.18
CA GLY A 11 -14.18 -18.62 -5.31
C GLY A 11 -15.56 -19.26 -5.11
N GLY A 12 -16.12 -19.87 -6.15
CA GLY A 12 -17.38 -20.62 -6.08
C GLY A 12 -17.31 -21.82 -5.13
N ILE A 13 -16.21 -22.57 -5.15
CA ILE A 13 -15.96 -23.70 -4.25
C ILE A 13 -15.75 -23.20 -2.81
N ALA A 14 -14.96 -22.12 -2.65
CA ALA A 14 -14.65 -21.55 -1.35
C ALA A 14 -15.87 -20.92 -0.65
N ARG A 15 -16.90 -20.49 -1.40
CA ARG A 15 -18.14 -19.91 -0.86
C ARG A 15 -18.80 -20.78 0.22
N ARG A 16 -18.79 -22.11 0.06
CA ARG A 16 -19.38 -23.03 1.05
C ARG A 16 -18.67 -23.00 2.39
N PHE A 17 -17.37 -22.74 2.38
CA PHE A 17 -16.54 -22.71 3.59
C PHE A 17 -16.40 -21.31 4.17
N LEU A 18 -16.38 -20.28 3.32
CA LEU A 18 -16.09 -18.90 3.70
C LEU A 18 -17.32 -17.98 3.76
N VAL A 19 -18.48 -18.38 3.26
CA VAL A 19 -19.66 -17.49 3.20
C VAL A 19 -20.90 -18.13 3.81
N ALA A 20 -21.09 -19.43 3.60
CA ALA A 20 -22.26 -20.13 4.13
C ALA A 20 -22.31 -20.24 5.67
N PRO A 21 -21.19 -20.35 6.42
CA PRO A 21 -21.26 -20.42 7.89
C PRO A 21 -21.72 -19.10 8.53
N PRO A 22 -22.72 -19.09 9.43
CA PRO A 22 -23.21 -17.88 10.11
C PRO A 22 -22.18 -17.19 11.03
N SER A 23 -21.13 -17.91 11.45
CA SER A 23 -20.05 -17.37 12.27
C SER A 23 -19.05 -16.53 11.47
N MET A 24 -19.14 -16.51 10.14
CA MET A 24 -18.21 -15.78 9.30
C MET A 24 -18.63 -14.32 9.13
N ILE A 25 -17.88 -13.42 9.75
CA ILE A 25 -18.09 -11.98 9.67
C ILE A 25 -17.19 -11.41 8.58
N TRP A 26 -17.78 -10.62 7.67
CA TRP A 26 -17.06 -9.87 6.65
C TRP A 26 -17.02 -8.40 7.03
N PRO A 27 -15.91 -7.88 7.57
CA PRO A 27 -15.90 -6.56 8.16
C PRO A 27 -16.23 -5.43 7.19
N GLY A 28 -15.86 -5.58 5.90
CA GLY A 28 -16.22 -4.62 4.86
C GLY A 28 -17.73 -4.51 4.62
N THR A 29 -18.50 -5.60 4.77
CA THR A 29 -19.97 -5.53 4.62
C THR A 29 -20.62 -4.92 5.86
N LEU A 30 -20.04 -5.09 7.05
CA LEU A 30 -20.54 -4.47 8.28
C LEU A 30 -20.57 -2.94 8.19
N VAL A 31 -19.56 -2.32 7.57
CA VAL A 31 -19.53 -0.86 7.38
C VAL A 31 -20.72 -0.38 6.54
N SER A 32 -21.00 -1.07 5.43
CA SER A 32 -22.16 -0.76 4.57
C SER A 32 -23.48 -1.04 5.28
N CYS A 33 -23.59 -2.15 6.00
CA CYS A 33 -24.78 -2.48 6.80
C CYS A 33 -25.02 -1.44 7.89
N ALA A 34 -23.96 -0.95 8.56
CA ALA A 34 -24.07 0.11 9.55
C ALA A 34 -24.57 1.42 8.92
N LEU A 35 -24.02 1.80 7.76
CA LEU A 35 -24.48 2.97 7.01
C LEU A 35 -25.98 2.86 6.63
N PHE A 36 -26.38 1.75 6.01
CA PHE A 36 -27.79 1.54 5.64
C PHE A 36 -28.69 1.50 6.87
N ASN A 37 -28.23 0.90 7.97
CA ASN A 37 -28.97 0.93 9.22
C ASN A 37 -29.13 2.36 9.74
N THR A 38 -28.09 3.21 9.69
CA THR A 38 -28.23 4.62 10.11
C THR A 38 -29.14 5.45 9.20
N LEU A 39 -29.22 5.13 7.90
CA LEU A 39 -30.09 5.83 6.96
C LEU A 39 -31.55 5.35 7.03
N HIS A 40 -31.76 4.08 7.37
CA HIS A 40 -33.08 3.45 7.38
C HIS A 40 -33.67 3.31 8.80
N SER A 41 -32.88 3.53 9.87
CA SER A 41 -33.38 3.39 11.25
C SER A 41 -34.39 4.48 11.56
N GLN A 42 -35.67 4.14 11.45
CA GLN A 42 -36.78 4.87 12.04
C GLN A 42 -36.77 4.61 13.56
N THR A 43 -35.92 5.32 14.31
CA THR A 43 -35.90 5.35 15.79
C THR A 43 -35.58 4.02 16.50
N TYR A 44 -34.38 3.91 17.09
CA TYR A 44 -34.17 2.97 18.19
C TYR A 44 -34.62 3.62 19.51
N PHE A 45 -35.89 3.44 19.86
CA PHE A 45 -36.33 3.65 21.25
C PHE A 45 -35.81 2.48 22.09
N GLY A 46 -34.75 2.70 22.85
CA GLY A 46 -34.28 1.73 23.86
C GLY A 46 -32.77 1.67 24.05
N SER A 47 -32.19 2.69 24.69
CA SER A 47 -31.10 2.50 25.66
C SER A 47 -30.80 3.82 26.36
N GLY A 48 -31.54 4.07 27.44
CA GLY A 48 -31.11 4.97 28.50
C GLY A 48 -31.24 6.47 28.21
N LEU A 49 -31.31 7.20 29.31
CA LEU A 49 -31.52 8.64 29.42
C LEU A 49 -30.30 9.45 28.94
N HIS A 50 -29.81 9.26 27.71
CA HIS A 50 -28.74 10.08 27.16
C HIS A 50 -29.28 11.03 26.10
N SER A 51 -29.37 12.29 26.48
CA SER A 51 -29.54 13.46 25.61
C SER A 51 -28.33 13.59 24.67
N GLY A 52 -28.24 12.68 23.70
CA GLY A 52 -27.19 12.62 22.68
C GLY A 52 -27.68 13.10 21.32
N MET A 53 -26.75 13.52 20.47
CA MET A 53 -27.00 13.89 19.07
C MET A 53 -27.56 12.69 18.29
N SER A 54 -28.53 12.92 17.39
CA SER A 54 -29.07 11.86 16.53
C SER A 54 -27.98 11.33 15.58
N ARG A 55 -28.05 10.03 15.23
CA ARG A 55 -27.03 9.36 14.41
C ARG A 55 -26.91 9.98 13.01
N GLU A 56 -28.03 10.47 12.47
CA GLU A 56 -28.12 11.12 11.17
C GLU A 56 -27.42 12.49 11.18
N ARG A 57 -27.58 13.27 12.26
CA ARG A 57 -26.88 14.55 12.44
C ARG A 57 -25.38 14.35 12.59
N PHE A 58 -24.97 13.36 13.39
CA PHE A 58 -23.57 12.99 13.51
C PHE A 58 -22.96 12.57 12.15
N PHE A 59 -23.67 11.74 11.38
CA PHE A 59 -23.26 11.34 10.04
C PHE A 59 -23.08 12.55 9.12
N LEU A 60 -24.04 13.50 9.09
CA LEU A 60 -23.94 14.69 8.27
C LEU A 60 -22.75 15.58 8.65
N TYR A 61 -22.51 15.80 9.94
CA TYR A 61 -21.35 16.58 10.39
C TYR A 61 -20.03 15.90 10.04
N ALA A 62 -19.92 14.59 10.26
CA ALA A 62 -18.73 13.83 9.88
C ALA A 62 -18.50 13.83 8.37
N PHE A 63 -19.56 13.68 7.57
CA PHE A 63 -19.50 13.72 6.10
C PHE A 63 -19.03 15.08 5.59
N LEU A 64 -19.61 16.18 6.08
CA LEU A 64 -19.21 17.52 5.68
C LEU A 64 -17.78 17.85 6.14
N ALA A 65 -17.41 17.47 7.36
CA ALA A 65 -16.05 17.65 7.87
C ALA A 65 -15.04 16.87 7.02
N ALA A 66 -15.34 15.62 6.67
CA ALA A 66 -14.49 14.81 5.80
C ALA A 66 -14.38 15.44 4.41
N MET A 67 -15.50 15.87 3.81
CA MET A 67 -15.53 16.51 2.49
C MET A 67 -14.64 17.75 2.44
N ILE A 68 -14.72 18.62 3.46
CA ILE A 68 -13.87 19.80 3.58
C ILE A 68 -12.42 19.39 3.81
N TRP A 69 -12.18 18.41 4.69
CA TRP A 69 -10.83 17.95 4.99
C TRP A 69 -10.13 17.38 3.77
N TYR A 70 -10.78 16.60 2.91
CA TYR A 70 -10.16 16.03 1.70
C TYR A 70 -9.61 17.09 0.72
N VAL A 71 -10.19 18.29 0.69
CA VAL A 71 -9.69 19.40 -0.17
C VAL A 71 -8.32 19.90 0.32
N VAL A 72 -8.05 19.82 1.62
CA VAL A 72 -6.84 20.36 2.23
C VAL A 72 -5.57 19.59 1.80
N PRO A 73 -5.42 18.28 2.07
CA PRO A 73 -4.24 17.54 1.63
C PRO A 73 -4.26 17.25 0.12
N GLY A 74 -5.43 17.26 -0.54
CA GLY A 74 -5.54 16.96 -1.97
C GLY A 74 -5.16 18.14 -2.88
N TYR A 75 -5.57 19.36 -2.52
CA TYR A 75 -5.45 20.53 -3.40
C TYR A 75 -4.70 21.71 -2.76
N LEU A 76 -5.03 22.08 -1.52
CA LEU A 76 -4.44 23.28 -0.90
C LEU A 76 -3.00 23.07 -0.42
N PHE A 77 -2.69 21.91 0.16
CA PHE A 77 -1.36 21.61 0.69
C PHE A 77 -1.01 20.12 0.55
N GLN A 78 -0.50 19.75 -0.62
CA GLN A 78 -0.13 18.37 -0.94
C GLN A 78 1.00 17.80 -0.05
N ALA A 79 1.80 18.66 0.58
CA ALA A 79 2.80 18.24 1.54
C ALA A 79 2.20 17.66 2.85
N LEU A 80 0.91 17.88 3.13
CA LEU A 80 0.21 17.20 4.24
C LEU A 80 -0.07 15.72 3.93
N SER A 81 -0.20 15.37 2.65
CA SER A 81 -0.39 13.98 2.20
C SER A 81 0.89 13.17 2.38
N VAL A 82 2.04 13.79 2.11
CA VAL A 82 3.36 13.20 2.24
C VAL A 82 4.18 13.98 3.26
N PHE A 83 3.91 13.73 4.54
CA PHE A 83 4.50 14.51 5.62
C PHE A 83 5.90 13.99 5.99
N SER A 84 6.88 14.28 5.16
CA SER A 84 8.31 13.97 5.37
C SER A 84 9.03 15.04 6.20
N TRP A 85 8.48 15.38 7.37
CA TRP A 85 9.01 16.44 8.25
C TRP A 85 10.47 16.22 8.67
N VAL A 86 10.89 14.96 8.84
CA VAL A 86 12.27 14.60 9.20
C VAL A 86 13.26 15.07 8.12
N CYS A 87 12.88 14.96 6.85
CA CYS A 87 13.70 15.44 5.73
C CYS A 87 13.78 16.98 5.67
N TRP A 88 12.84 17.71 6.28
CA TRP A 88 12.90 19.18 6.35
C TRP A 88 13.89 19.67 7.41
N ILE A 89 14.12 18.89 8.46
CA ILE A 89 15.07 19.25 9.54
C ILE A 89 16.51 19.07 9.06
N VAL A 90 16.80 17.99 8.34
CA VAL A 90 18.16 17.68 7.84
C VAL A 90 18.13 17.35 6.35
N PRO A 91 17.95 18.35 5.47
CA PRO A 91 17.73 18.12 4.03
C PRO A 91 18.99 17.64 3.28
N GLU A 92 20.19 17.89 3.80
CA GLU A 92 21.44 17.55 3.10
C GLU A 92 21.94 16.12 3.40
N ASN A 93 21.37 15.45 4.41
CA ASN A 93 21.83 14.12 4.78
C ASN A 93 21.23 13.05 3.87
N LYS A 94 22.09 12.43 3.05
CA LYS A 94 21.72 11.37 2.10
C LYS A 94 21.03 10.18 2.78
N VAL A 95 21.50 9.76 3.95
CA VAL A 95 20.93 8.62 4.70
C VAL A 95 19.53 8.96 5.20
N VAL A 96 19.34 10.17 5.74
CA VAL A 96 18.02 10.62 6.21
C VAL A 96 17.02 10.69 5.06
N ASN A 97 17.44 11.22 3.90
CA ASN A 97 16.59 11.31 2.72
C ASN A 97 16.28 9.93 2.11
N GLN A 98 17.21 8.97 2.18
CA GLN A 98 16.97 7.59 1.76
C GLN A 98 15.98 6.86 2.68
N LEU A 99 16.02 7.11 3.99
CA LEU A 99 15.13 6.43 4.94
C LEU A 99 13.75 7.10 5.06
N PHE A 100 13.70 8.43 5.18
CA PHE A 100 12.47 9.17 5.46
C PHE A 100 11.86 9.86 4.23
N GLY A 101 12.59 9.94 3.12
CA GLY A 101 12.10 10.54 1.89
C GLY A 101 11.03 9.67 1.24
N TYR A 102 9.99 10.30 0.69
CA TYR A 102 8.88 9.59 0.04
C TYR A 102 9.10 9.27 -1.44
N ARG A 103 9.75 10.17 -2.19
CA ARG A 103 9.93 10.00 -3.65
C ARG A 103 11.08 9.07 -4.02
N SER A 104 12.17 9.14 -3.28
CA SER A 104 13.43 8.43 -3.56
C SER A 104 13.91 7.59 -2.38
N GLY A 105 13.10 7.52 -1.32
CA GLY A 105 13.43 6.85 -0.08
C GLY A 105 12.34 5.87 0.35
N MET A 106 12.47 5.39 1.58
CA MET A 106 11.62 4.33 2.14
C MET A 106 10.42 4.86 2.93
N GLY A 107 10.25 6.18 3.04
CA GLY A 107 9.08 6.77 3.68
C GLY A 107 8.84 6.32 5.13
N TYR A 108 9.86 6.26 5.98
CA TYR A 108 9.72 5.86 7.41
C TYR A 108 8.84 6.79 8.25
N SER A 109 8.35 7.90 7.69
CA SER A 109 7.39 8.75 8.38
C SER A 109 6.06 8.03 8.54
N LEU A 110 5.64 7.82 9.79
CA LEU A 110 4.34 7.24 10.14
C LEU A 110 3.19 8.26 10.06
N LEU A 111 3.48 9.53 9.81
CA LEU A 111 2.50 10.59 9.82
C LEU A 111 2.09 10.94 8.40
N THR A 112 0.80 10.82 8.13
CA THR A 112 0.12 11.39 6.96
C THR A 112 -1.22 11.94 7.41
N PHE A 113 -1.62 13.07 6.83
CA PHE A 113 -2.89 13.71 7.12
C PHE A 113 -3.94 13.44 6.03
N ASP A 114 -3.60 12.57 5.06
CA ASP A 114 -4.45 12.21 3.94
C ASP A 114 -4.99 10.78 4.11
N TRP A 115 -6.31 10.68 4.30
CA TRP A 115 -6.98 9.40 4.44
C TRP A 115 -6.84 8.51 3.20
N ASN A 116 -6.68 9.09 2.01
CA ASN A 116 -6.48 8.29 0.78
C ASN A 116 -5.14 7.55 0.80
N GLN A 117 -4.10 8.14 1.40
CA GLN A 117 -2.81 7.47 1.55
C GLN A 117 -2.90 6.31 2.55
N ILE A 118 -3.63 6.51 3.65
CA ILE A 118 -3.86 5.48 4.67
C ILE A 118 -4.69 4.32 4.09
N ALA A 119 -5.78 4.64 3.40
CA ALA A 119 -6.72 3.65 2.88
C ALA A 119 -6.27 2.99 1.56
N PHE A 120 -5.10 3.35 1.01
CA PHE A 120 -4.61 2.86 -0.28
C PHE A 120 -4.49 1.32 -0.33
N ILE A 121 -4.11 0.69 0.79
CA ILE A 121 -3.94 -0.78 0.90
C ILE A 121 -5.17 -1.44 1.57
N GLY A 122 -6.19 -0.66 1.90
CA GLY A 122 -7.38 -1.10 2.63
C GLY A 122 -7.68 -0.15 3.80
N SER A 123 -8.95 -0.03 4.16
CA SER A 123 -9.37 0.84 5.25
C SER A 123 -9.11 0.19 6.61
N PRO A 124 -8.23 0.75 7.46
CA PRO A 124 -7.97 0.18 8.78
C PRO A 124 -9.24 0.17 9.65
N LEU A 125 -10.13 1.16 9.52
CA LEU A 125 -11.38 1.17 10.30
C LEU A 125 -12.27 -0.06 10.06
N ALA A 126 -12.16 -0.68 8.89
CA ALA A 126 -12.92 -1.87 8.57
C ALA A 126 -12.17 -3.14 8.98
N THR A 127 -10.84 -3.13 9.11
CA THR A 127 -10.07 -4.35 9.35
C THR A 127 -9.95 -4.68 10.85
N PRO A 128 -9.97 -5.97 11.22
CA PRO A 128 -9.74 -6.35 12.61
C PRO A 128 -8.32 -6.00 13.06
N TRP A 129 -8.18 -5.52 14.30
CA TRP A 129 -6.89 -5.07 14.86
C TRP A 129 -5.77 -6.12 14.77
N TRP A 130 -6.10 -7.41 14.93
CA TRP A 130 -5.12 -8.49 14.88
C TRP A 130 -4.55 -8.64 13.47
N ALA A 131 -5.36 -8.42 12.43
CA ALA A 131 -4.92 -8.51 11.04
C ALA A 131 -4.00 -7.34 10.72
N GLU A 132 -4.33 -6.15 11.19
CA GLU A 132 -3.50 -4.95 11.08
C GLU A 132 -2.15 -5.14 11.77
N ALA A 133 -2.15 -5.69 13.00
CA ALA A 133 -0.91 -5.95 13.74
C ALA A 133 0.02 -6.91 12.98
N ASN A 134 -0.53 -7.97 12.34
CA ASN A 134 0.26 -8.90 11.54
C ASN A 134 0.84 -8.25 10.28
N ILE A 135 0.04 -7.43 9.58
CA ILE A 135 0.49 -6.68 8.40
C ILE A 135 1.58 -5.68 8.81
N PHE A 136 1.36 -4.95 9.91
CA PHE A 136 2.33 -3.99 10.44
C PHE A 136 3.63 -4.67 10.87
N ALA A 137 3.56 -5.80 11.56
CA ALA A 137 4.76 -6.57 11.94
C ALA A 137 5.55 -7.04 10.71
N SER A 138 4.85 -7.53 9.68
CA SER A 138 5.46 -7.91 8.40
C SER A 138 6.11 -6.69 7.72
N PHE A 139 5.43 -5.55 7.70
CA PHE A 139 5.95 -4.31 7.15
C PHE A 139 7.21 -3.84 7.88
N VAL A 140 7.22 -3.82 9.21
CA VAL A 140 8.40 -3.44 10.01
C VAL A 140 9.55 -4.41 9.73
N PHE A 141 9.29 -5.71 9.72
CA PHE A 141 10.35 -6.69 9.49
C PHE A 141 10.97 -6.58 8.08
N PHE A 142 10.14 -6.60 7.02
CA PHE A 142 10.66 -6.58 5.65
C PHE A 142 11.16 -5.19 5.25
N TYR A 143 10.39 -4.14 5.53
CA TYR A 143 10.67 -2.79 5.04
C TYR A 143 11.61 -2.01 5.96
N TRP A 144 11.48 -2.16 7.28
CA TRP A 144 12.32 -1.39 8.21
C TRP A 144 13.61 -2.10 8.63
N ILE A 145 13.67 -3.42 8.52
CA ILE A 145 14.85 -4.20 8.94
C ILE A 145 15.54 -4.84 7.75
N LEU A 146 14.85 -5.69 6.98
CA LEU A 146 15.49 -6.48 5.92
C LEU A 146 16.01 -5.61 4.77
N THR A 147 15.19 -4.74 4.21
CA THR A 147 15.59 -3.88 3.07
C THR A 147 16.81 -2.99 3.36
N PRO A 148 16.89 -2.20 4.46
CA PRO A 148 18.09 -1.43 4.73
C PRO A 148 19.30 -2.31 5.03
N LEU A 149 19.11 -3.45 5.71
CA LEU A 149 20.20 -4.40 5.97
C LEU A 149 20.82 -4.89 4.66
N LEU A 150 20.01 -5.31 3.68
CA LEU A 150 20.49 -5.75 2.37
C LEU A 150 21.15 -4.62 1.57
N TYR A 151 20.58 -3.41 1.63
CA TYR A 151 21.13 -2.23 0.94
C TYR A 151 22.51 -1.84 1.45
N TYR A 152 22.68 -1.75 2.79
CA TYR A 152 23.95 -1.33 3.40
C TYR A 152 25.01 -2.45 3.43
N THR A 153 24.61 -3.72 3.36
CA THR A 153 25.53 -4.86 3.19
C THR A 153 25.90 -5.13 1.72
N ASN A 154 25.37 -4.33 0.78
CA ASN A 154 25.63 -4.40 -0.65
C ASN A 154 25.39 -5.80 -1.26
N VAL A 155 24.35 -6.49 -0.79
CA VAL A 155 23.99 -7.82 -1.28
C VAL A 155 23.37 -7.67 -2.68
N TRP A 156 23.97 -8.23 -3.73
CA TRP A 156 23.54 -8.07 -5.13
C TRP A 156 23.74 -6.67 -5.74
N TYR A 157 24.81 -5.96 -5.36
CA TYR A 157 25.20 -4.68 -5.95
C TYR A 157 24.18 -3.55 -5.78
N GLY A 158 23.22 -3.68 -4.87
CA GLY A 158 22.14 -2.71 -4.77
C GLY A 158 22.53 -1.39 -4.10
N SER A 159 23.72 -1.27 -3.48
CA SER A 159 24.20 0.04 -3.01
C SER A 159 24.46 1.03 -4.15
N TYR A 160 24.68 0.52 -5.37
CA TYR A 160 24.88 1.32 -6.58
C TYR A 160 23.56 1.77 -7.21
N LEU A 161 22.43 1.24 -6.73
CA LEU A 161 21.08 1.54 -7.21
C LEU A 161 20.35 2.45 -6.21
N PRO A 162 19.29 3.16 -6.63
CA PRO A 162 18.39 3.81 -5.68
C PRO A 162 17.73 2.76 -4.78
N ILE A 163 17.60 3.09 -3.48
CA ILE A 163 17.09 2.15 -2.45
C ILE A 163 15.69 1.63 -2.78
N SER A 164 14.85 2.49 -3.36
CA SER A 164 13.51 2.17 -3.82
C SER A 164 13.28 2.85 -5.17
N SER A 165 12.93 2.06 -6.18
CA SER A 165 12.60 2.51 -7.52
C SER A 165 11.65 1.50 -8.16
N ARG A 166 10.74 2.01 -9.00
CA ARG A 166 9.84 1.17 -9.82
C ARG A 166 10.49 0.69 -11.12
N ASN A 167 11.63 1.29 -11.48
CA ASN A 167 12.31 0.99 -12.74
C ASN A 167 13.34 -0.12 -12.52
N ALA A 168 13.52 -0.95 -13.56
CA ALA A 168 14.65 -1.86 -13.64
C ALA A 168 15.86 -1.15 -14.25
N PHE A 169 17.05 -1.60 -13.87
CA PHE A 169 18.32 -1.00 -14.28
C PHE A 169 19.19 -2.01 -15.01
N ASP A 170 20.04 -1.51 -15.90
CA ASP A 170 21.14 -2.27 -16.50
C ASP A 170 22.40 -2.23 -15.61
N ASN A 171 23.43 -2.96 -16.02
CA ASN A 171 24.73 -3.01 -15.32
C ASN A 171 25.45 -1.65 -15.23
N THR A 172 25.02 -0.64 -15.98
CA THR A 172 25.57 0.73 -15.94
C THR A 172 24.74 1.67 -15.05
N GLY A 173 23.67 1.17 -14.43
CA GLY A 173 22.76 1.96 -13.59
C GLY A 173 21.78 2.81 -14.39
N GLN A 174 21.62 2.57 -15.69
CA GLN A 174 20.65 3.25 -16.55
C GLN A 174 19.33 2.46 -16.61
N PRO A 175 18.19 3.11 -16.93
CA PRO A 175 16.92 2.42 -17.10
C PRO A 175 17.01 1.32 -18.15
N TYR A 176 16.56 0.11 -17.79
CA TYR A 176 16.71 -1.08 -18.61
C TYR A 176 15.86 -1.00 -19.90
N ASN A 177 16.50 -1.19 -21.06
CA ASN A 177 15.81 -1.14 -22.35
C ASN A 177 15.31 -2.52 -22.80
N LEU A 178 14.01 -2.75 -22.63
CA LEU A 178 13.35 -4.01 -23.01
C LEU A 178 13.38 -4.28 -24.52
N SER A 179 13.36 -3.25 -25.37
CA SER A 179 13.37 -3.42 -26.82
C SER A 179 14.67 -4.04 -27.35
N ARG A 180 15.76 -3.99 -26.58
CA ARG A 180 17.05 -4.61 -26.95
C ARG A 180 17.08 -6.12 -26.75
N ILE A 181 16.17 -6.68 -25.94
CA ILE A 181 16.15 -8.10 -25.58
C ILE A 181 14.93 -8.84 -26.13
N LEU A 182 14.02 -8.14 -26.79
CA LEU A 182 12.81 -8.69 -27.38
C LEU A 182 13.01 -8.85 -28.89
N ASN A 183 12.63 -10.01 -29.43
CA ASN A 183 12.47 -10.19 -30.86
C ASN A 183 11.24 -9.41 -31.37
N THR A 184 11.10 -9.28 -32.70
CA THR A 184 9.91 -8.69 -33.34
C THR A 184 8.60 -9.37 -32.90
N ASP A 185 8.69 -10.65 -32.52
CA ASP A 185 7.58 -11.48 -32.07
C ASP A 185 7.32 -11.37 -30.55
N THR A 186 7.94 -10.40 -29.87
CA THR A 186 7.88 -10.17 -28.41
C THR A 186 8.38 -11.34 -27.56
N THR A 187 9.08 -12.29 -28.15
CA THR A 187 9.77 -13.38 -27.46
C THR A 187 11.13 -12.91 -26.94
N LEU A 188 11.56 -13.49 -25.81
CA LEU A 188 12.85 -13.15 -25.19
C LEU A 188 14.01 -13.73 -26.02
N ASN A 189 14.92 -12.86 -26.45
CA ASN A 189 16.16 -13.25 -27.10
C ASN A 189 17.25 -13.45 -26.03
N THR A 190 17.52 -14.71 -25.69
CA THR A 190 18.50 -15.07 -24.65
C THR A 190 19.92 -14.62 -25.00
N THR A 191 20.29 -14.65 -26.28
CA THR A 191 21.62 -14.21 -26.74
C THR A 191 21.79 -12.70 -26.58
N ALA A 192 20.77 -11.92 -26.99
CA ALA A 192 20.79 -10.46 -26.83
C ALA A 192 20.74 -10.04 -25.35
N TYR A 193 20.02 -10.78 -24.50
CA TYR A 193 19.99 -10.58 -23.06
C TYR A 193 21.38 -10.73 -22.43
N ASN A 194 22.06 -11.85 -22.72
CA ASN A 194 23.39 -12.14 -22.17
C ASN A 194 24.46 -11.14 -22.65
N LEU A 195 24.32 -10.60 -23.86
CA LEU A 195 25.23 -9.59 -24.40
C LEU A 195 24.97 -8.18 -23.85
N TYR A 196 23.72 -7.86 -23.48
CA TYR A 196 23.36 -6.53 -23.00
C TYR A 196 23.69 -6.37 -21.51
N SER A 197 22.90 -6.99 -20.63
CA SER A 197 23.16 -7.01 -19.19
C SER A 197 22.15 -7.89 -18.45
N PRO A 198 22.52 -8.47 -17.29
CA PRO A 198 21.54 -9.02 -16.38
C PRO A 198 20.65 -7.89 -15.80
N LEU A 199 19.38 -8.22 -15.52
CA LEU A 199 18.43 -7.27 -14.96
C LEU A 199 18.75 -6.96 -13.50
N PHE A 200 18.93 -5.68 -13.18
CA PHE A 200 19.09 -5.22 -11.80
C PHE A 200 17.81 -4.55 -11.30
N LEU A 201 17.37 -4.91 -10.10
CA LEU A 201 16.19 -4.35 -9.47
C LEU A 201 16.57 -3.75 -8.11
N SER A 202 16.01 -2.58 -7.80
CA SER A 202 16.07 -2.01 -6.44
C SER A 202 15.38 -2.94 -5.43
N TYR A 203 15.69 -2.84 -4.14
CA TYR A 203 15.17 -3.71 -3.07
C TYR A 203 13.72 -3.38 -2.66
N ASP A 204 12.79 -3.42 -3.61
CA ASP A 204 11.37 -3.40 -3.30
C ASP A 204 10.87 -4.82 -2.94
N ILE A 205 9.78 -4.93 -2.18
CA ILE A 205 9.24 -6.22 -1.73
C ILE A 205 8.93 -7.16 -2.90
N ARG A 206 8.60 -6.59 -4.07
CA ARG A 206 8.35 -7.35 -5.29
C ARG A 206 9.64 -7.95 -5.85
N SER A 207 10.74 -7.20 -5.88
CA SER A 207 12.00 -7.70 -6.47
C SER A 207 12.66 -8.76 -5.60
N LEU A 208 12.55 -8.65 -4.28
CA LEU A 208 13.03 -9.68 -3.34
C LEU A 208 12.38 -11.05 -3.56
N ALA A 209 11.13 -11.09 -4.04
CA ALA A 209 10.43 -12.33 -4.38
C ALA A 209 10.87 -12.94 -5.72
N TYR A 210 11.55 -12.17 -6.58
CA TYR A 210 11.95 -12.59 -7.93
C TYR A 210 13.45 -12.81 -8.07
N VAL A 211 14.25 -12.68 -7.01
CA VAL A 211 15.69 -12.96 -7.09
C VAL A 211 15.89 -14.45 -7.37
N PRO A 212 16.40 -14.83 -8.55
CA PRO A 212 16.75 -16.22 -8.80
C PRO A 212 17.99 -16.54 -7.96
N GLY A 213 17.90 -17.57 -7.13
CA GLY A 213 19.07 -18.20 -6.51
C GLY A 213 19.93 -18.91 -7.55
#